data_AF-A0ABD1CKG0-F1
#
_entry.id   AF-A0ABD1CKG0-F1
#
_cell.length_a   1.000
_cell.length_b   1.000
_cell.length_c   1.000
_cell.angle_alpha   90.00
_cell.angle_beta   90.00
_cell.angle_gamma   90.00
#
_symmetry.space_group_name_H-M   'P 1'
#
loop_
_entity.id
_entity.type
_entity.pdbx_description
1 polymer ?
#
loop_
_entity_poly.entity_id
_entity_poly.type
_entity_poly.pdbx_seq_one_letter_code
_entity_poly.pdbx_strand_id
1 'polypeptide(L)'
;MAHDLGYDLEEALKREGLNRNDLVALRSPPIEGVPLDITDRLLTCFLSACNQNIDETRKVIKIFYDARRDGPELFNDRDPFSPKIRQCF
;
A
#
# COMPACT_ATOMS: atom_id res chain seq x y z
N MET A 1 -10.82 -2.76 16.03
CA MET A 1 -10.83 -4.09 15.38
C MET A 1 -10.28 -3.89 13.98
N ALA A 2 -9.16 -4.53 13.64
CA ALA A 2 -8.61 -4.44 12.28
C ALA A 2 -9.59 -5.14 11.34
N HIS A 3 -10.46 -4.37 10.69
CA HIS A 3 -11.33 -4.90 9.65
C HIS A 3 -10.43 -5.18 8.45
N ASP A 4 -9.95 -6.41 8.34
CA ASP A 4 -9.13 -6.80 7.20
C ASP A 4 -9.96 -6.93 5.92
N LEU A 5 -11.23 -6.50 5.89
CA LEU A 5 -12.15 -6.58 4.73
C LEU A 5 -12.13 -7.95 4.00
N GLY A 6 -11.75 -9.03 4.70
CA GLY A 6 -11.59 -10.37 4.13
C GLY A 6 -10.27 -10.62 3.36
N TYR A 7 -9.28 -9.74 3.44
CA TYR A 7 -7.96 -9.97 2.86
C TYR A 7 -7.19 -11.00 3.71
N ASP A 8 -6.91 -12.16 3.12
CA ASP A 8 -6.07 -13.19 3.72
C ASP A 8 -4.63 -13.03 3.21
N LEU A 9 -3.72 -12.63 4.10
CA LEU A 9 -2.32 -12.42 3.76
C LEU A 9 -1.63 -13.74 3.34
N GLU A 10 -1.92 -14.85 3.99
CA GLU A 10 -1.25 -16.13 3.71
C GLU A 10 -1.72 -16.68 2.37
N GLU A 11 -3.02 -16.57 2.07
CA GLU A 11 -3.57 -16.92 0.75
C GLU A 11 -2.95 -16.05 -0.34
N ALA A 12 -2.87 -14.72 -0.13
CA ALA A 12 -2.29 -13.80 -1.09
C ALA A 12 -0.81 -14.09 -1.36
N LEU A 13 0.00 -14.31 -0.31
CA LEU A 13 1.41 -14.68 -0.46
C LEU A 13 1.55 -15.96 -1.29
N LYS A 14 0.74 -16.97 -0.99
CA LYS A 14 0.75 -18.25 -1.73
C LYS A 14 0.34 -18.08 -3.19
N ARG A 15 -0.72 -17.32 -3.47
CA ARG A 15 -1.25 -17.10 -4.83
C ARG A 15 -0.23 -16.37 -5.71
N GLU A 16 0.43 -15.38 -5.14
CA GLU A 16 1.41 -14.56 -5.85
C GLU A 16 2.81 -15.21 -5.85
N GLY A 17 3.04 -16.30 -5.13
CA GLY A 17 4.36 -16.93 -5.01
C GLY A 17 5.37 -16.07 -4.23
N LEU A 18 4.88 -15.21 -3.35
CA LEU A 18 5.67 -14.29 -2.55
C LEU A 18 6.06 -14.90 -1.20
N ASN A 19 7.17 -14.44 -0.63
CA ASN A 19 7.63 -14.86 0.68
C ASN A 19 7.74 -13.68 1.66
N ARG A 20 7.71 -13.97 2.97
CA ARG A 20 7.81 -12.94 4.00
C ARG A 20 9.15 -12.19 3.99
N ASN A 21 10.23 -12.79 3.49
CA ASN A 21 11.53 -12.11 3.37
C ASN A 21 11.50 -11.01 2.31
N ASP A 22 10.68 -11.14 1.27
CA ASP A 22 10.47 -10.08 0.28
C ASP A 22 9.88 -8.84 0.96
N LEU A 23 8.91 -9.03 1.86
CA LEU A 23 8.32 -7.94 2.64
C LEU A 23 9.32 -7.31 3.62
N VAL A 24 10.28 -8.09 4.13
CA VAL A 24 11.39 -7.57 4.94
C VAL A 24 12.35 -6.74 4.07
N ALA A 25 12.66 -7.19 2.86
CA ALA A 25 13.51 -6.46 1.91
C ALA A 25 12.88 -5.12 1.48
N LEU A 26 11.55 -5.06 1.34
CA LEU A 26 10.84 -3.81 1.07
C LEU A 26 10.95 -2.79 2.21
N ARG A 27 11.15 -3.24 3.46
CA ARG A 27 11.28 -2.36 4.62
C ARG A 27 12.71 -1.89 4.89
N SER A 28 13.72 -2.59 4.35
CA SER A 28 15.13 -2.36 4.67
C SER A 28 15.96 -1.96 3.44
N PRO A 29 16.62 -0.79 3.44
CA PRO A 29 16.55 0.25 4.47
C PRO A 29 15.17 0.93 4.51
N PRO A 30 14.85 1.72 5.56
CA PRO A 30 13.65 2.53 5.57
C PRO A 30 13.56 3.43 4.34
N ILE A 31 12.36 3.58 3.77
CA ILE A 31 12.12 4.47 2.65
C ILE A 31 11.76 5.85 3.20
N GLU A 32 12.46 6.89 2.76
CA GLU A 32 12.20 8.26 3.20
C GLU A 32 10.76 8.71 2.86
N GLY A 33 10.06 9.23 3.88
CA GLY A 33 8.67 9.68 3.75
C GLY A 33 7.62 8.59 3.85
N VAL A 34 8.03 7.34 4.07
CA VAL A 34 7.14 6.18 4.22
C VAL A 34 7.02 5.78 5.69
N PRO A 35 5.80 5.52 6.21
CA PRO A 35 5.61 5.03 7.58
C PRO A 35 6.29 3.69 7.83
N LEU A 36 6.92 3.56 9.01
CA LEU A 36 7.61 2.33 9.42
C LEU A 36 6.64 1.16 9.69
N ASP A 37 5.39 1.47 10.00
CA ASP A 37 4.32 0.54 10.33
C ASP A 37 3.45 0.17 9.11
N ILE A 38 3.96 0.38 7.89
CA ILE A 38 3.29 -0.09 6.67
C ILE A 38 2.97 -1.59 6.76
N THR A 39 1.69 -1.92 6.61
CA THR A 39 1.17 -3.28 6.81
C THR A 39 1.70 -4.24 5.74
N ASP A 40 1.91 -5.50 6.11
CA ASP A 40 2.28 -6.57 5.16
C ASP A 40 1.30 -6.66 3.99
N ARG A 41 0.00 -6.50 4.23
CA ARG A 41 -1.03 -6.46 3.17
C ARG A 41 -0.72 -5.44 2.08
N LEU A 42 -0.46 -4.18 2.46
CA LEU A 42 -0.14 -3.13 1.49
C LEU A 42 1.16 -3.43 0.74
N LEU A 43 2.18 -3.93 1.44
CA LEU A 43 3.44 -4.32 0.81
C LEU A 43 3.24 -5.44 -0.21
N THR A 44 2.46 -6.47 0.11
CA THR A 44 2.10 -7.55 -0.82
C THR A 44 1.38 -7.01 -2.05
N CYS A 45 0.43 -6.08 -1.89
CA CYS A 45 -0.27 -5.45 -3.01
C CYS A 45 0.70 -4.67 -3.91
N PHE A 46 1.60 -3.85 -3.35
CA PHE A 46 2.58 -3.12 -4.14
C PHE A 46 3.55 -4.06 -4.85
N LEU A 47 4.01 -5.11 -4.18
CA LEU A 47 4.97 -6.05 -4.74
C LEU A 47 4.36 -6.85 -5.91
N SER A 48 3.13 -7.34 -5.75
CA SER A 48 2.38 -8.00 -6.82
C SER A 48 2.17 -7.06 -8.01
N ALA A 49 1.78 -5.80 -7.77
CA ALA A 49 1.59 -4.80 -8.83
C ALA A 49 2.88 -4.47 -9.62
N CYS A 50 4.05 -4.64 -9.00
CA CYS A 50 5.36 -4.39 -9.60
C CYS A 50 6.04 -5.67 -10.12
N ASN A 51 5.30 -6.75 -10.38
CA ASN A 51 5.84 -8.03 -10.84
C ASN A 51 7.00 -8.54 -9.95
N GLN A 52 6.84 -8.38 -8.63
CA GLN A 52 7.80 -8.85 -7.62
C GLN A 52 9.19 -8.17 -7.67
N ASN A 53 9.31 -7.05 -8.39
CA ASN A 53 10.55 -6.30 -8.46
C ASN A 53 10.71 -5.38 -7.23
N ILE A 54 11.57 -5.78 -6.28
CA ILE A 54 11.81 -5.06 -5.02
C ILE A 54 12.19 -3.60 -5.23
N ASP A 55 13.12 -3.28 -6.13
CA ASP A 55 13.61 -1.92 -6.33
C ASP A 55 12.50 -1.01 -6.90
N GLU A 56 11.74 -1.52 -7.86
CA GLU A 56 10.63 -0.80 -8.45
C GLU A 56 9.49 -0.61 -7.44
N THR A 57 9.16 -1.66 -6.69
CA THR A 57 8.18 -1.59 -5.60
C THR A 57 8.54 -0.52 -4.59
N ARG A 58 9.81 -0.43 -4.17
CA ARG A 58 10.27 0.60 -3.21
C ARG A 58 10.08 2.02 -3.76
N LYS A 59 10.33 2.25 -5.06
CA LYS A 59 10.06 3.55 -5.71
C LYS A 59 8.58 3.87 -5.74
N VAL A 60 7.74 2.90 -6.12
CA VAL A 60 6.28 3.08 -6.18
C VAL A 60 5.69 3.38 -4.80
N ILE A 61 6.14 2.69 -3.75
CA ILE A 61 5.74 2.97 -2.37
C ILE A 61 6.08 4.43 -2.00
N LYS A 62 7.30 4.88 -2.31
CA LYS A 62 7.71 6.27 -2.05
C LYS A 62 6.77 7.26 -2.77
N ILE A 63 6.56 7.07 -4.07
CA ILE A 63 5.68 7.94 -4.88
C ILE A 63 4.27 7.97 -4.31
N PHE A 64 3.73 6.82 -3.88
CA PHE A 64 2.40 6.74 -3.28
C PHE A 64 2.27 7.60 -2.01
N TYR A 65 3.25 7.54 -1.10
CA TYR A 65 3.22 8.35 0.12
C TYR A 65 3.53 9.82 -0.14
N ASP A 66 4.44 10.12 -1.07
CA ASP A 66 4.73 11.50 -1.49
C ASP A 66 3.47 12.15 -2.07
N ALA A 67 2.74 11.47 -2.97
CA ALA A 67 1.49 11.97 -3.53
C ALA A 67 0.41 12.22 -2.47
N ARG A 68 0.30 11.36 -1.46
CA ARG A 68 -0.67 11.52 -0.36
C ARG A 68 -0.33 12.69 0.57
N ARG A 69 0.97 12.91 0.80
CA ARG A 69 1.46 14.03 1.61
C ARG A 69 1.28 15.35 0.88
N ASP A 70 1.55 15.36 -0.42
CA ASP A 70 1.61 16.59 -1.22
C ASP A 70 0.23 16.99 -1.78
N GLY A 71 -0.73 16.06 -1.84
CA GLY A 71 -2.13 16.31 -2.24
C GLY A 71 -3.16 15.82 -1.23
N PRO A 72 -3.13 16.25 0.05
CA PRO A 72 -4.01 15.74 1.10
C PRO A 72 -5.50 15.98 0.81
N GLU A 73 -5.87 17.00 0.03
CA GLU A 73 -7.23 17.29 -0.41
C GLU A 73 -7.87 16.16 -1.22
N LEU A 74 -7.05 15.30 -1.83
CA LEU A 74 -7.52 14.15 -2.59
C LEU A 74 -7.80 12.93 -1.70
N PHE A 75 -7.14 12.83 -0.54
CA PHE A 75 -7.11 11.59 0.25
C PHE A 75 -7.66 11.71 1.67
N ASN A 76 -7.73 12.92 2.24
CA ASN A 76 -8.24 13.17 3.57
C ASN A 76 -9.73 13.55 3.55
N ASP A 77 -10.42 13.35 4.68
CA ASP A 77 -11.81 13.75 4.92
C ASP A 77 -12.80 13.33 3.81
N ARG A 78 -12.55 12.14 3.23
CA ARG A 78 -13.38 11.55 2.19
C ARG A 78 -14.66 10.98 2.81
N ASP A 79 -15.63 11.86 3.08
CA ASP A 79 -16.97 11.46 3.51
C ASP A 79 -17.73 10.81 2.33
N PRO A 80 -18.07 9.51 2.41
CA PRO A 80 -18.83 8.84 1.36
C PRO A 80 -20.24 9.42 1.15
N PHE A 81 -20.79 10.16 2.13
CA PHE A 81 -22.09 10.82 2.01
C PHE A 81 -21.99 12.26 1.47
N SER A 82 -20.79 12.81 1.32
CA SER A 82 -20.57 14.14 0.78
C SER A 82 -21.14 14.25 -0.65
N PRO A 83 -22.01 15.24 -0.94
CA PRO A 83 -22.54 15.45 -2.29
C PRO A 83 -21.45 15.68 -3.34
N LYS A 84 -20.34 16.33 -2.97
CA LYS A 84 -19.22 16.59 -3.88
C LYS A 84 -18.48 15.31 -4.29
N ILE A 85 -18.38 14.34 -3.38
CA ILE A 85 -17.65 13.08 -3.61
C ILE A 85 -18.53 12.08 -4.37
N ARG A 86 -19.84 12.01 -4.05
CA ARG A 86 -20.78 11.11 -4.72
C ARG A 86 -21.02 11.42 -6.20
N GLN A 87 -20.62 12.60 -6.67
CA GLN A 87 -20.72 12.99 -8.08
C GLN A 87 -19.56 12.45 -8.95
N CYS A 88 -18.55 11.81 -8.34
CA CYS A 88 -17.37 11.32 -9.06
C CYS A 88 -17.50 9.89 -9.63
N PHE A 89 -18.69 9.26 -9.55
CA PHE A 89 -18.98 7.94 -10.12
C PHE A 89 -20.37 7.90 -10.74
#